data_AF-A0A239E4F2-F1
#
_entry.id   AF-A0A239E4F2-F1
#
_cell.length_a   1.000
_cell.length_b   1.000
_cell.length_c   1.000
_cell.angle_alpha   90.00
_cell.angle_beta   90.00
_cell.angle_gamma   90.00
#
_symmetry.space_group_name_H-M   'P 1'
#
loop_
_entity.id
_entity.type
_entity.pdbx_description
1 polymer ?
#
loop_
_entity_poly.entity_id
_entity_poly.type
_entity_poly.pdbx_seq_one_letter_code
_entity_poly.pdbx_strand_id
1 'polypeptide(L)'
;MVFMLAVTTAIAAAPLAVEPTTAAAVEIKPIAKANGFDPGNIVSDAVFFDGNALTAKQVQAFLKARVPKCNTSDSGPTCLRNHRQATPTIPADQYCKKYKGGANEKASKIIAKVGKACGVSQKALLVLLEKEQSLVTAGSTATNVPTEYKYRHATGFACPDTAPCDPQYEGIFYQLYYGARQYQRYASDSFYNWYSIGANSIMQHPRVATSNPGKCTRVNVNIKNQATVGLYFYTPYVPNSAALQNLYGTGDECSSYGNRNFWRIFTDWFGSTQVPVRGAIQEYWISHRSHAGALGVPRSRQQCNGKGFCVQNFQGGYVANNKKGKSFPVAPAVATVWQQSGGVGGSLGWPRKTVKCSKNGKRCHQRFDGGHVAVSPKGNFIVPAKLAKAWRKDKAHRGTVGMPRKVAKCNVNGRCRQQFANGFIANRAGKPAHVIPTGKRWNKNRKRLGFPKSDQKCSKANKKGNRRCVQKFAHGKIIKTRAGKVKVRVTKK
;
A
#
# COMPACT_ATOMS: atom_id res chain seq x y z
N MET A 1 81.34 51.58 -19.13
CA MET A 1 80.29 52.52 -19.58
C MET A 1 79.59 51.90 -20.76
N VAL A 2 78.36 51.44 -20.58
CA VAL A 2 77.17 51.59 -21.46
C VAL A 2 76.03 50.89 -20.71
N PHE A 3 74.96 51.64 -20.48
CA PHE A 3 73.73 51.24 -19.80
C PHE A 3 72.70 50.74 -20.83
N MET A 4 71.66 50.04 -20.34
CA MET A 4 70.36 49.74 -20.99
C MET A 4 70.34 48.55 -21.98
N LEU A 5 69.29 47.72 -22.09
CA LEU A 5 67.87 47.81 -21.73
C LEU A 5 67.32 46.39 -21.48
N ALA A 6 66.62 46.14 -20.36
CA ALA A 6 65.91 44.89 -20.13
C ALA A 6 64.53 44.94 -20.78
N VAL A 7 64.31 44.11 -21.80
CA VAL A 7 62.99 43.92 -22.45
C VAL A 7 62.22 42.88 -21.65
N THR A 8 61.20 43.30 -20.90
CA THR A 8 60.24 42.40 -20.26
C THR A 8 59.20 41.95 -21.28
N THR A 9 59.31 40.72 -21.77
CA THR A 9 58.22 40.05 -22.52
C THR A 9 57.14 39.59 -21.54
N ALA A 10 55.99 40.26 -21.55
CA ALA A 10 54.80 39.79 -20.84
C ALA A 10 54.21 38.57 -21.59
N ILE A 11 54.32 37.38 -20.99
CA ILE A 11 53.60 36.19 -21.45
C ILE A 11 52.14 36.35 -21.02
N ALA A 12 51.27 36.68 -21.97
CA ALA A 12 49.82 36.63 -21.76
C ALA A 12 49.40 35.16 -21.58
N ALA A 13 49.05 34.77 -20.35
CA ALA A 13 48.43 33.49 -20.07
C ALA A 13 47.02 33.49 -20.69
N ALA A 14 46.84 32.81 -21.81
CA ALA A 14 45.52 32.56 -22.37
C ALA A 14 44.69 31.76 -21.34
N PRO A 15 43.46 32.18 -21.01
CA PRO A 15 42.61 31.40 -20.13
C PRO A 15 42.30 30.07 -20.84
N LEU A 16 42.69 28.95 -20.20
CA LEU A 16 42.24 27.63 -20.58
C LEU A 16 40.71 27.63 -20.58
N ALA A 17 40.12 27.60 -21.78
CA ALA A 17 38.70 27.38 -21.94
C ALA A 17 38.37 26.00 -21.36
N VAL A 18 37.79 25.97 -20.17
CA VAL A 18 37.15 24.76 -19.65
C VAL A 18 35.95 24.51 -20.55
N GLU A 19 36.08 23.57 -21.48
CA GLU A 19 34.95 23.13 -22.29
C GLU A 19 33.83 22.68 -21.33
N PRO A 20 32.60 23.17 -21.48
CA PRO A 20 31.50 22.72 -20.66
C PRO A 20 31.28 21.25 -20.97
N THR A 21 31.61 20.39 -20.01
CA THR A 21 31.32 18.95 -20.08
C THR A 21 29.82 18.82 -20.30
N THR A 22 29.42 18.48 -21.52
CA THR A 22 28.03 18.21 -21.85
C THR A 22 27.61 16.99 -21.03
N ALA A 23 26.86 17.22 -19.94
CA ALA A 23 26.24 16.14 -19.20
C ALA A 23 25.32 15.37 -20.14
N ALA A 24 25.79 14.23 -20.64
CA ALA A 24 25.03 13.33 -21.49
C ALA A 24 23.72 12.94 -20.80
N ALA A 25 22.69 12.63 -21.59
CA ALA A 25 21.48 12.01 -21.08
C ALA A 25 21.86 10.78 -20.24
N VAL A 26 21.29 10.64 -19.04
CA VAL A 26 21.53 9.44 -18.23
C VAL A 26 21.00 8.25 -19.02
N GLU A 27 21.92 7.47 -19.60
CA GLU A 27 21.59 6.29 -20.37
C GLU A 27 20.77 5.33 -19.49
N ILE A 28 19.61 4.91 -20.01
CA ILE A 28 18.72 4.03 -19.26
C ILE A 28 19.36 2.65 -19.26
N LYS A 29 19.96 2.25 -18.14
CA LYS A 29 20.46 0.89 -17.97
C LYS A 29 19.29 -0.10 -18.09
N PRO A 30 19.26 -0.97 -19.10
CA PRO A 30 18.28 -2.04 -19.21
C PRO A 30 18.34 -2.92 -17.94
N ILE A 31 17.24 -3.05 -17.22
CA ILE A 31 17.16 -3.96 -16.05
C ILE A 31 16.03 -4.97 -16.15
N ALA A 32 15.09 -4.78 -17.07
CA ALA A 32 14.05 -5.75 -17.35
C ALA A 32 14.65 -7.06 -17.89
N LYS A 33 14.16 -8.21 -17.38
CA LYS A 33 14.53 -9.55 -17.83
C LYS A 33 13.28 -10.33 -18.19
N ALA A 34 13.29 -11.05 -19.32
CA ALA A 34 12.09 -11.70 -19.88
C ALA A 34 11.32 -12.57 -18.87
N ASN A 35 12.04 -13.31 -18.02
CA ASN A 35 11.46 -14.15 -16.96
C ASN A 35 10.77 -13.38 -15.82
N GLY A 36 10.88 -12.06 -15.79
CA GLY A 36 10.17 -11.18 -14.85
C GLY A 36 8.79 -10.72 -15.35
N PHE A 37 8.42 -11.02 -16.60
CA PHE A 37 7.09 -10.73 -17.13
C PHE A 37 6.10 -11.83 -16.73
N ASP A 38 5.03 -11.44 -16.04
CA ASP A 38 3.91 -12.32 -15.70
C ASP A 38 2.65 -11.81 -16.42
N PRO A 39 2.13 -12.52 -17.44
CA PRO A 39 0.95 -12.06 -18.19
C PRO A 39 -0.30 -11.95 -17.31
N GLY A 40 -0.35 -12.68 -16.19
CA GLY A 40 -1.45 -12.60 -15.22
C GLY A 40 -1.28 -11.49 -14.18
N ASN A 41 -0.10 -10.87 -14.09
CA ASN A 41 0.21 -9.81 -13.13
C ASN A 41 1.29 -8.88 -13.68
N ILE A 42 0.93 -8.15 -14.73
CA ILE A 42 1.83 -7.22 -15.44
C ILE A 42 2.33 -6.14 -14.45
N VAL A 43 1.42 -5.63 -13.63
CA VAL A 43 1.66 -4.67 -12.56
C VAL A 43 0.64 -4.90 -11.46
N SER A 44 1.04 -4.77 -10.19
CA SER A 44 0.09 -4.96 -9.09
C SER A 44 -0.82 -3.73 -8.92
N ASP A 45 -2.05 -3.94 -8.45
CA ASP A 45 -3.00 -2.85 -8.12
C ASP A 45 -2.36 -1.79 -7.22
N ALA A 46 -1.59 -2.23 -6.22
CA ALA A 46 -0.93 -1.35 -5.26
C ALA A 46 0.17 -0.47 -5.89
N VAL A 47 0.70 -0.85 -7.05
CA VAL A 47 1.70 -0.06 -7.80
C VAL A 47 1.03 0.80 -8.85
N PHE A 48 0.01 0.27 -9.55
CA PHE A 48 -0.67 0.97 -10.63
C PHE A 48 -1.67 2.02 -10.13
N PHE A 49 -2.42 1.72 -9.07
CA PHE A 49 -3.42 2.62 -8.48
C PHE A 49 -2.88 3.42 -7.27
N ASP A 50 -1.56 3.62 -7.19
CA ASP A 50 -0.95 4.52 -6.20
C ASP A 50 -0.95 5.97 -6.70
N GLY A 51 -2.08 6.66 -6.55
CA GLY A 51 -2.21 8.08 -6.92
C GLY A 51 -1.28 9.04 -6.16
N ASN A 52 -0.47 8.55 -5.21
CA ASN A 52 0.53 9.33 -4.49
C ASN A 52 1.97 8.86 -4.79
N ALA A 53 2.18 8.05 -5.85
CA ALA A 53 3.45 7.43 -6.17
C ALA A 53 4.59 8.45 -6.37
N LEU A 54 4.31 9.61 -6.96
CA LEU A 54 5.26 10.71 -7.13
C LEU A 54 4.61 12.08 -6.89
N THR A 55 5.34 12.96 -6.20
CA THR A 55 5.01 14.39 -6.11
C THR A 55 5.36 15.12 -7.42
N ALA A 56 4.77 16.30 -7.65
CA ALA A 56 5.11 17.14 -8.81
C ALA A 56 6.61 17.46 -8.92
N LYS A 57 7.29 17.68 -7.78
CA LYS A 57 8.75 17.90 -7.74
C LYS A 57 9.52 16.66 -8.23
N GLN A 58 9.11 15.46 -7.81
CA GLN A 58 9.74 14.21 -8.25
C GLN A 58 9.47 13.92 -9.72
N VAL A 59 8.24 14.17 -10.21
CA VAL A 59 7.94 14.06 -11.65
C VAL A 59 8.80 15.03 -12.45
N GLN A 60 8.93 16.28 -12.01
CA GLN A 60 9.77 17.26 -12.70
C GLN A 60 11.24 16.84 -12.73
N ALA A 61 11.78 16.33 -11.62
CA ALA A 61 13.14 15.82 -11.57
C ALA A 61 13.34 14.64 -12.53
N PHE A 62 12.37 13.73 -12.59
CA PHE A 62 12.38 12.60 -13.51
C PHE A 62 12.39 13.05 -14.98
N LEU A 63 11.48 13.95 -15.38
CA LEU A 63 11.43 14.48 -16.75
C LEU A 63 12.74 15.17 -17.14
N LYS A 64 13.35 15.94 -16.22
CA LYS A 64 14.66 16.58 -16.46
C LYS A 64 15.78 15.56 -16.64
N ALA A 65 15.77 14.47 -15.88
CA ALA A 65 16.77 13.41 -16.00
C ALA A 65 16.67 12.64 -17.32
N ARG A 66 15.45 12.49 -17.88
CA ARG A 66 15.23 11.81 -19.16
C ARG A 66 15.64 12.64 -20.37
N VAL A 67 15.50 13.96 -20.28
CA VAL A 67 15.89 14.88 -21.36
C VAL A 67 16.71 16.03 -20.76
N PRO A 68 18.00 15.86 -20.38
CA PRO A 68 18.77 16.91 -19.70
C PRO A 68 18.92 18.20 -20.51
N LYS A 69 19.14 18.05 -21.82
CA LYS A 69 19.09 19.10 -22.84
C LYS A 69 17.92 18.79 -23.77
N CYS A 70 17.12 19.81 -24.08
CA CYS A 70 15.95 19.67 -24.94
C CYS A 70 16.36 20.01 -26.38
N ASN A 71 16.37 19.00 -27.25
CA ASN A 71 16.43 19.24 -28.69
C ASN A 71 15.02 19.61 -29.16
N THR A 72 14.84 20.85 -29.60
CA THR A 72 13.59 21.36 -30.19
C THR A 72 13.66 21.25 -31.71
N SER A 73 12.52 21.07 -32.38
CA SER A 73 12.41 21.46 -33.78
C SER A 73 12.08 22.96 -33.87
N ASP A 74 12.44 23.62 -34.96
CA ASP A 74 12.28 25.06 -35.16
C ASP A 74 10.82 25.55 -35.13
N SER A 75 9.85 24.63 -35.17
CA SER A 75 8.40 24.89 -35.16
C SER A 75 7.60 24.06 -34.13
N GLY A 76 8.27 23.25 -33.30
CA GLY A 76 7.61 22.26 -32.44
C GLY A 76 7.39 22.70 -30.98
N PRO A 77 6.48 22.03 -30.25
CA PRO A 77 6.30 22.29 -28.81
C PRO A 77 7.58 21.97 -28.03
N THR A 78 7.84 22.72 -26.94
CA THR A 78 8.98 22.44 -26.06
C THR A 78 8.91 21.00 -25.51
N CYS A 79 10.06 20.39 -25.16
CA CYS A 79 10.07 19.07 -24.50
C CYS A 79 9.17 19.02 -23.26
N LEU A 80 8.65 17.85 -22.92
CA LEU A 80 7.65 17.67 -21.85
C LEU A 80 8.13 18.23 -20.50
N ARG A 81 9.44 18.20 -20.23
CA ARG A 81 10.06 18.80 -19.03
C ARG A 81 9.87 20.32 -18.90
N ASN A 82 9.69 21.02 -20.02
CA ASN A 82 9.53 22.47 -20.12
C ASN A 82 8.09 22.87 -20.45
N HIS A 83 7.29 21.95 -20.97
CA HIS A 83 5.91 22.20 -21.35
C HIS A 83 5.04 22.72 -20.21
N ARG A 84 4.18 23.67 -20.58
CA ARG A 84 3.19 24.31 -19.74
C ARG A 84 1.91 24.52 -20.53
N GLN A 85 0.78 24.46 -19.83
CA GLN A 85 -0.53 24.78 -20.40
C GLN A 85 -1.48 25.28 -19.31
N ALA A 86 -2.48 26.05 -19.71
CA ALA A 86 -3.66 26.27 -18.87
C ALA A 86 -4.45 24.97 -18.75
N THR A 87 -5.00 24.70 -17.58
CA THR A 87 -5.83 23.51 -17.34
C THR A 87 -7.17 23.90 -16.72
N PRO A 88 -8.27 23.26 -17.14
CA PRO A 88 -9.58 23.50 -16.55
C PRO A 88 -9.67 22.89 -15.15
N THR A 89 -10.66 23.34 -14.39
CA THR A 89 -11.10 22.62 -13.19
C THR A 89 -12.13 21.58 -13.60
N ILE A 90 -11.86 20.31 -13.32
CA ILE A 90 -12.82 19.22 -13.55
C ILE A 90 -13.48 18.86 -12.21
N PRO A 91 -14.82 18.89 -12.11
CA PRO A 91 -15.55 18.41 -10.93
C PRO A 91 -15.22 16.95 -10.59
N ALA A 92 -15.48 16.55 -9.34
CA ALA A 92 -15.39 15.14 -8.98
C ALA A 92 -16.52 14.35 -9.65
N ASP A 93 -16.24 13.13 -10.06
CA ASP A 93 -17.24 12.14 -10.48
C ASP A 93 -16.99 10.81 -9.76
N GLN A 94 -17.66 9.74 -10.20
CA GLN A 94 -17.53 8.41 -9.61
C GLN A 94 -16.13 7.77 -9.79
N TYR A 95 -15.32 8.28 -10.73
CA TYR A 95 -14.03 7.70 -11.09
C TYR A 95 -12.84 8.53 -10.57
N CYS A 96 -12.95 9.85 -10.63
CA CYS A 96 -11.91 10.78 -10.23
C CYS A 96 -12.42 11.82 -9.24
N LYS A 97 -11.58 12.14 -8.25
CA LYS A 97 -11.76 13.30 -7.39
C LYS A 97 -11.59 14.59 -8.21
N LYS A 98 -12.11 15.70 -7.67
CA LYS A 98 -12.00 17.04 -8.29
C LYS A 98 -10.54 17.36 -8.65
N TYR A 99 -10.32 17.71 -9.92
CA TYR A 99 -9.08 18.31 -10.40
C TYR A 99 -9.23 19.83 -10.37
N LYS A 100 -8.48 20.53 -9.51
CA LYS A 100 -8.46 22.01 -9.50
C LYS A 100 -7.47 22.52 -10.54
N GLY A 101 -7.92 23.18 -11.61
CA GLY A 101 -7.10 23.70 -12.70
C GLY A 101 -6.16 24.85 -12.34
N GLY A 102 -5.43 25.37 -13.32
CA GLY A 102 -4.58 26.55 -13.19
C GLY A 102 -4.13 27.13 -14.54
N ALA A 103 -3.86 28.43 -14.58
CA ALA A 103 -3.60 29.15 -15.83
C ALA A 103 -2.26 28.80 -16.54
N ASN A 104 -1.29 28.21 -15.82
CA ASN A 104 0.04 27.95 -16.37
C ASN A 104 0.74 26.79 -15.64
N GLU A 105 0.20 25.58 -15.81
CA GLU A 105 0.71 24.39 -15.13
C GLU A 105 1.76 23.66 -15.95
N LYS A 106 2.89 23.36 -15.29
CA LYS A 106 3.90 22.45 -15.85
C LYS A 106 3.30 21.06 -16.06
N ALA A 107 3.76 20.35 -17.10
CA ALA A 107 3.41 18.94 -17.33
C ALA A 107 3.61 18.07 -16.07
N SER A 108 4.69 18.30 -15.31
CA SER A 108 4.96 17.60 -14.05
C SER A 108 3.87 17.78 -12.99
N LYS A 109 3.29 18.97 -12.91
CA LYS A 109 2.19 19.29 -12.00
C LYS A 109 0.88 18.68 -12.48
N ILE A 110 0.65 18.67 -13.79
CA ILE A 110 -0.50 18.03 -14.43
C ILE A 110 -0.50 16.53 -14.14
N ILE A 111 0.58 15.82 -14.47
CA ILE A 111 0.75 14.38 -14.19
C ILE A 111 0.52 14.07 -12.70
N ALA A 112 1.13 14.85 -11.81
CA ALA A 112 0.97 14.66 -10.36
C ALA A 112 -0.49 14.83 -9.91
N LYS A 113 -1.16 15.89 -10.36
CA LYS A 113 -2.56 16.17 -9.98
C LYS A 113 -3.54 15.19 -10.60
N VAL A 114 -3.36 14.80 -11.87
CA VAL A 114 -4.19 13.78 -12.54
C VAL A 114 -4.08 12.45 -11.78
N GLY A 115 -2.86 11.98 -11.52
CA GLY A 115 -2.68 10.73 -10.78
C GLY A 115 -3.30 10.77 -9.38
N LYS A 116 -3.21 11.91 -8.68
CA LYS A 116 -3.85 12.09 -7.37
C LYS A 116 -5.38 12.15 -7.45
N ALA A 117 -5.92 12.81 -8.48
CA ALA A 117 -7.35 12.95 -8.71
C ALA A 117 -8.00 11.60 -9.02
N CYS A 118 -7.43 10.88 -9.99
CA CYS A 118 -7.98 9.60 -10.48
C CYS A 118 -7.41 8.38 -9.76
N GLY A 119 -6.54 8.53 -8.77
CA GLY A 119 -5.95 7.38 -8.06
C GLY A 119 -5.08 6.49 -8.97
N VAL A 120 -4.46 7.03 -10.01
CA VAL A 120 -3.56 6.30 -10.92
C VAL A 120 -2.12 6.78 -10.69
N SER A 121 -1.18 5.85 -10.71
CA SER A 121 0.23 6.10 -10.44
C SER A 121 0.83 7.05 -11.45
N GLN A 122 1.48 8.12 -10.97
CA GLN A 122 2.26 9.02 -11.82
C GLN A 122 3.33 8.27 -12.62
N LYS A 123 3.85 7.16 -12.07
CA LYS A 123 4.80 6.28 -12.78
C LYS A 123 4.12 5.59 -13.96
N ALA A 124 2.90 5.07 -13.77
CA ALA A 124 2.14 4.46 -14.85
C ALA A 124 1.76 5.48 -15.93
N LEU A 125 1.38 6.71 -15.54
CA LEU A 125 1.10 7.79 -16.50
C LEU A 125 2.34 8.17 -17.32
N LEU A 126 3.51 8.27 -16.69
CA LEU A 126 4.78 8.52 -17.40
C LEU A 126 5.11 7.39 -18.38
N VAL A 127 4.90 6.13 -17.97
CA VAL A 127 5.11 4.96 -18.84
C VAL A 127 4.13 4.97 -20.01
N LEU A 128 2.88 5.38 -19.78
CA LEU A 128 1.86 5.48 -20.82
C LEU A 128 2.26 6.52 -21.88
N LEU A 129 2.62 7.74 -21.45
CA LEU A 129 3.11 8.80 -22.37
C LEU A 129 4.30 8.34 -23.22
N GLU A 130 5.18 7.53 -22.64
CA GLU A 130 6.32 6.96 -23.37
C GLU A 130 5.90 5.86 -24.33
N LYS A 131 5.08 4.92 -23.86
CA LYS A 131 4.63 3.78 -24.64
C LYS A 131 3.84 4.22 -25.87
N GLU A 132 2.99 5.24 -25.74
CA GLU A 132 2.11 5.68 -26.82
C GLU A 132 2.78 6.65 -27.79
N GLN A 133 3.62 7.57 -27.30
CA GLN A 133 4.13 8.68 -28.13
C GLN A 133 5.63 8.93 -27.97
N SER A 134 6.36 8.10 -27.20
CA SER A 134 7.76 8.34 -26.79
C SER A 134 7.96 9.75 -26.22
N LEU A 135 6.92 10.28 -25.55
CA LEU A 135 6.82 11.71 -25.27
C LEU A 135 7.66 12.15 -24.07
N VAL A 136 7.95 11.24 -23.14
CA VAL A 136 8.78 11.55 -21.96
C VAL A 136 10.23 11.72 -22.36
N THR A 137 10.69 10.95 -23.36
CA THR A 137 12.05 11.04 -23.92
C THR A 137 12.13 11.95 -25.15
N ALA A 138 11.00 12.46 -25.68
CA ALA A 138 11.01 13.38 -26.80
C ALA A 138 11.87 14.63 -26.52
N GLY A 139 12.82 14.86 -27.42
CA GLY A 139 13.88 15.85 -27.40
C GLY A 139 15.22 15.33 -26.85
N SER A 140 15.36 14.04 -26.56
CA SER A 140 16.62 13.44 -26.10
C SER A 140 17.66 13.25 -27.22
N THR A 141 17.21 13.12 -28.46
CA THR A 141 18.06 13.01 -29.66
C THR A 141 17.53 13.95 -30.75
N ALA A 142 18.31 14.15 -31.82
CA ALA A 142 17.87 14.94 -32.97
C ALA A 142 16.73 14.26 -33.77
N THR A 143 16.61 12.93 -33.67
CA THR A 143 15.61 12.13 -34.41
C THR A 143 14.36 11.83 -33.59
N ASN A 144 14.42 11.91 -32.27
CA ASN A 144 13.26 11.79 -31.38
C ASN A 144 12.91 13.16 -30.82
N VAL A 145 12.23 14.01 -31.60
CA VAL A 145 11.82 15.36 -31.18
C VAL A 145 10.33 15.41 -30.78
N PRO A 146 9.92 16.41 -29.99
CA PRO A 146 8.50 16.72 -29.75
C PRO A 146 7.78 17.08 -31.05
N THR A 147 6.53 16.63 -31.20
CA THR A 147 5.64 17.05 -32.29
C THR A 147 4.27 17.40 -31.73
N GLU A 148 3.52 18.24 -32.44
CA GLU A 148 2.16 18.60 -32.03
C GLU A 148 1.25 17.37 -31.91
N TYR A 149 1.39 16.42 -32.85
CA TYR A 149 0.67 15.14 -32.81
C TYR A 149 0.92 14.36 -31.51
N LYS A 150 2.18 14.23 -31.08
CA LYS A 150 2.52 13.57 -29.81
C LYS A 150 1.86 14.24 -28.61
N TYR A 151 1.68 15.56 -28.65
CA TYR A 151 1.05 16.33 -27.58
C TYR A 151 -0.49 16.23 -27.59
N ARG A 152 -1.09 16.24 -28.78
CA ARG A 152 -2.54 16.10 -28.97
C ARG A 152 -3.04 14.70 -28.61
N HIS A 153 -2.27 13.67 -28.92
CA HIS A 153 -2.67 12.26 -28.73
C HIS A 153 -1.76 11.52 -27.74
N ALA A 154 -1.33 12.23 -26.69
CA ALA A 154 -0.29 11.82 -25.74
C ALA A 154 -0.48 10.45 -25.09
N THR A 155 -1.71 9.97 -24.96
CA THR A 155 -2.02 8.63 -24.42
C THR A 155 -2.89 7.79 -25.35
N GLY A 156 -3.10 8.22 -26.60
CA GLY A 156 -4.00 7.56 -27.54
C GLY A 156 -5.45 7.43 -27.06
N PHE A 157 -5.88 8.22 -26.06
CA PHE A 157 -7.25 8.14 -25.57
C PHE A 157 -8.21 8.72 -26.61
N ALA A 158 -9.32 8.01 -26.86
CA ALA A 158 -10.31 8.35 -27.88
C ALA A 158 -9.73 8.45 -29.30
N CYS A 159 -8.73 7.60 -29.60
CA CYS A 159 -8.14 7.43 -30.93
C CYS A 159 -8.37 5.99 -31.43
N PRO A 160 -9.54 5.68 -32.02
CA PRO A 160 -9.79 4.36 -32.59
C PRO A 160 -8.93 4.14 -33.84
N ASP A 161 -8.56 2.88 -34.13
CA ASP A 161 -7.74 2.55 -35.30
C ASP A 161 -8.48 2.79 -36.64
N THR A 162 -9.80 2.85 -36.63
CA THR A 162 -10.66 2.92 -37.83
C THR A 162 -11.38 4.25 -38.02
N ALA A 163 -11.10 5.24 -37.17
CA ALA A 163 -11.70 6.57 -37.29
C ALA A 163 -10.74 7.65 -36.72
N PRO A 164 -10.94 8.94 -37.05
CA PRO A 164 -10.16 10.00 -36.46
C PRO A 164 -10.24 10.01 -34.93
N CYS A 165 -9.17 10.50 -34.28
CA CYS A 165 -9.22 10.80 -32.85
C CYS A 165 -10.29 11.86 -32.56
N ASP A 166 -10.98 11.72 -31.42
CA ASP A 166 -11.97 12.69 -30.99
C ASP A 166 -11.28 13.99 -30.50
N PRO A 167 -11.53 15.14 -31.17
CA PRO A 167 -10.89 16.41 -30.85
C PRO A 167 -11.15 16.92 -29.43
N GLN A 168 -12.26 16.50 -28.78
CA GLN A 168 -12.61 16.94 -27.43
C GLN A 168 -11.61 16.48 -26.37
N TYR A 169 -10.83 15.43 -26.67
CA TYR A 169 -9.87 14.84 -25.76
C TYR A 169 -8.42 15.17 -26.12
N GLU A 170 -8.18 16.06 -27.08
CA GLU A 170 -6.84 16.44 -27.50
C GLU A 170 -6.06 17.22 -26.43
N GLY A 171 -4.75 17.02 -26.44
CA GLY A 171 -3.80 17.79 -25.63
C GLY A 171 -3.42 17.09 -24.33
N ILE A 172 -2.28 17.48 -23.78
CA ILE A 172 -1.63 16.81 -22.64
C ILE A 172 -2.57 16.66 -21.45
N PHE A 173 -3.39 17.68 -21.18
CA PHE A 173 -4.29 17.64 -20.02
C PHE A 173 -5.37 16.57 -20.20
N TYR A 174 -6.11 16.64 -21.30
CA TYR A 174 -7.27 15.78 -21.52
C TYR A 174 -6.87 14.33 -21.78
N GLN A 175 -5.81 14.10 -22.56
CA GLN A 175 -5.25 12.75 -22.75
C GLN A 175 -4.86 12.11 -21.42
N LEU A 176 -4.12 12.82 -20.56
CA LEU A 176 -3.76 12.30 -19.24
C LEU A 176 -4.98 12.10 -18.33
N TYR A 177 -5.86 13.09 -18.24
CA TYR A 177 -7.02 13.04 -17.34
C TYR A 177 -7.96 11.90 -17.73
N TYR A 178 -8.37 11.84 -18.99
CA TYR A 178 -9.32 10.83 -19.46
C TYR A 178 -8.66 9.46 -19.62
N GLY A 179 -7.39 9.37 -19.99
CA GLY A 179 -6.63 8.11 -19.93
C GLY A 179 -6.57 7.54 -18.51
N ALA A 180 -6.27 8.37 -17.51
CA ALA A 180 -6.27 7.93 -16.10
C ALA A 180 -7.67 7.55 -15.61
N ARG A 181 -8.68 8.34 -15.96
CA ARG A 181 -10.09 8.07 -15.64
C ARG A 181 -10.57 6.77 -16.27
N GLN A 182 -10.13 6.45 -17.47
CA GLN A 182 -10.52 5.25 -18.20
C GLN A 182 -10.06 3.98 -17.47
N TYR A 183 -8.89 3.98 -16.81
CA TYR A 183 -8.47 2.85 -15.97
C TYR A 183 -9.33 2.66 -14.71
N GLN A 184 -9.90 3.74 -14.16
CA GLN A 184 -10.89 3.62 -13.08
C GLN A 184 -12.21 3.07 -13.62
N ARG A 185 -12.62 3.49 -14.82
CA ARG A 185 -13.80 2.94 -15.48
C ARG A 185 -13.66 1.44 -15.77
N TYR A 186 -12.52 1.00 -16.29
CA TYR A 186 -12.18 -0.43 -16.44
C TYR A 186 -12.26 -1.22 -15.13
N ALA A 187 -12.09 -0.56 -13.98
CA ALA A 187 -12.09 -1.19 -12.67
C ALA A 187 -13.48 -1.32 -12.03
N SER A 188 -14.50 -0.58 -12.51
CA SER A 188 -15.78 -0.49 -11.82
C SER A 188 -17.03 -0.50 -12.71
N ASP A 189 -16.90 -0.17 -14.00
CA ASP A 189 -18.03 -0.10 -14.93
C ASP A 189 -18.31 -1.48 -15.53
N SER A 190 -19.54 -1.96 -15.41
CA SER A 190 -19.98 -3.27 -15.90
C SER A 190 -19.96 -3.41 -17.43
N PHE A 191 -19.85 -2.29 -18.16
CA PHE A 191 -19.64 -2.32 -19.62
C PHE A 191 -18.37 -3.11 -19.99
N TYR A 192 -17.32 -3.03 -19.16
CA TYR A 192 -16.04 -3.71 -19.42
C TYR A 192 -16.04 -5.10 -18.78
N ASN A 193 -16.59 -6.08 -19.49
CA ASN A 193 -16.81 -7.43 -18.97
C ASN A 193 -16.13 -8.57 -19.75
N TRP A 194 -15.42 -8.27 -20.85
CA TRP A 194 -14.81 -9.30 -21.70
C TRP A 194 -13.49 -9.89 -21.18
N TYR A 195 -12.91 -9.30 -20.12
CA TYR A 195 -11.86 -9.91 -19.30
C TYR A 195 -12.19 -9.74 -17.82
N SER A 196 -11.79 -10.73 -17.01
CA SER A 196 -12.03 -10.73 -15.56
C SER A 196 -10.83 -11.26 -14.78
N ILE A 197 -10.82 -11.11 -13.46
CA ILE A 197 -9.83 -11.78 -12.61
C ILE A 197 -10.11 -13.29 -12.64
N GLY A 198 -9.10 -14.09 -12.98
CA GLY A 198 -9.22 -15.52 -13.20
C GLY A 198 -8.70 -15.95 -14.58
N ALA A 199 -9.13 -17.13 -15.03
CA ALA A 199 -8.72 -17.69 -16.31
C ALA A 199 -9.40 -16.94 -17.48
N ASN A 200 -8.59 -16.47 -18.43
CA ASN A 200 -9.05 -15.80 -19.65
C ASN A 200 -8.28 -16.36 -20.85
N SER A 201 -8.94 -16.53 -21.99
CA SER A 201 -8.27 -16.82 -23.26
C SER A 201 -7.97 -15.51 -23.97
N ILE A 202 -6.70 -15.14 -24.12
CA ILE A 202 -6.26 -13.85 -24.67
C ILE A 202 -5.39 -14.08 -25.91
N MET A 203 -5.63 -13.30 -26.95
CA MET A 203 -4.90 -13.41 -28.22
C MET A 203 -3.47 -12.88 -28.08
N GLN A 204 -2.52 -13.48 -28.81
CA GLN A 204 -1.14 -12.99 -28.82
C GLN A 204 -0.92 -11.81 -29.77
N HIS A 205 -1.78 -11.64 -30.77
CA HIS A 205 -1.61 -10.62 -31.81
C HIS A 205 -2.95 -10.25 -32.48
N PRO A 206 -3.18 -9.00 -32.93
CA PRO A 206 -4.41 -8.60 -33.64
C PRO A 206 -4.59 -9.34 -34.96
N ARG A 207 -3.49 -9.59 -35.68
CA ARG A 207 -3.53 -10.24 -36.99
C ARG A 207 -3.65 -11.74 -36.82
N VAL A 208 -4.58 -12.32 -37.56
CA VAL A 208 -4.42 -13.69 -38.04
C VAL A 208 -3.28 -13.63 -39.07
N ALA A 209 -2.23 -14.45 -38.96
CA ALA A 209 -1.13 -14.38 -39.93
C ALA A 209 -1.72 -14.55 -41.34
N THR A 210 -1.51 -13.56 -42.21
CA THR A 210 -2.15 -13.50 -43.54
C THR A 210 -1.71 -14.67 -44.42
N SER A 211 -0.52 -15.21 -44.16
CA SER A 211 0.06 -16.38 -44.80
C SER A 211 -0.36 -17.72 -44.15
N ASN A 212 -0.92 -17.71 -42.94
CA ASN A 212 -1.35 -18.92 -42.24
C ASN A 212 -2.44 -18.60 -41.17
N PRO A 213 -3.72 -18.66 -41.57
CA PRO A 213 -4.84 -18.47 -40.66
C PRO A 213 -4.75 -19.40 -39.44
N GLY A 214 -4.48 -18.86 -38.24
CA GLY A 214 -4.31 -19.62 -37.00
C GLY A 214 -2.89 -19.66 -36.42
N LYS A 215 -1.88 -19.11 -37.12
CA LYS A 215 -0.49 -19.08 -36.63
C LYS A 215 -0.32 -18.28 -35.33
N CYS A 216 -0.99 -17.14 -35.21
CA CYS A 216 -0.98 -16.34 -33.98
C CYS A 216 -2.12 -16.81 -33.07
N THR A 217 -1.77 -17.53 -32.01
CA THR A 217 -2.73 -18.26 -31.18
C THR A 217 -3.24 -17.43 -30.00
N ARG A 218 -4.25 -17.96 -29.31
CA ARG A 218 -4.66 -17.49 -27.99
C ARG A 218 -3.96 -18.30 -26.92
N VAL A 219 -3.67 -17.67 -25.79
CA VAL A 219 -3.10 -18.31 -24.62
C VAL A 219 -4.00 -18.11 -23.40
N ASN A 220 -4.05 -19.12 -22.54
CA ASN A 220 -4.78 -19.03 -21.29
C ASN A 220 -3.96 -18.25 -20.26
N VAL A 221 -4.48 -17.11 -19.83
CA VAL A 221 -3.89 -16.24 -18.82
C VAL A 221 -4.76 -16.23 -17.58
N ASN A 222 -4.18 -16.59 -16.44
CA ASN A 222 -4.82 -16.42 -15.15
C ASN A 222 -4.54 -15.00 -14.61
N ILE A 223 -5.42 -14.05 -14.90
CA ILE A 223 -5.30 -12.65 -14.47
C ILE A 223 -5.52 -12.56 -12.95
N LYS A 224 -4.60 -11.93 -12.24
CA LYS A 224 -4.51 -11.94 -10.76
C LYS A 224 -4.99 -10.65 -10.11
N ASN A 225 -5.18 -9.57 -10.86
CA ASN A 225 -5.52 -8.26 -10.31
C ASN A 225 -6.20 -7.33 -11.34
N GLN A 226 -6.79 -6.24 -10.84
CA GLN A 226 -7.60 -5.32 -11.63
C GLN A 226 -6.78 -4.43 -12.58
N ALA A 227 -5.56 -4.03 -12.18
CA ALA A 227 -4.67 -3.24 -13.02
C ALA A 227 -4.29 -4.00 -14.30
N THR A 228 -4.05 -5.31 -14.17
CA THR A 228 -3.76 -6.19 -15.31
C THR A 228 -4.98 -6.36 -16.21
N VAL A 229 -6.19 -6.48 -15.65
CA VAL A 229 -7.44 -6.43 -16.43
C VAL A 229 -7.52 -5.13 -17.25
N GLY A 230 -7.30 -3.97 -16.61
CA GLY A 230 -7.30 -2.67 -17.28
C GLY A 230 -6.26 -2.54 -18.39
N LEU A 231 -5.07 -3.13 -18.23
CA LEU A 231 -4.04 -3.16 -19.27
C LEU A 231 -4.44 -4.03 -20.48
N TYR A 232 -5.17 -5.12 -20.27
CA TYR A 232 -5.74 -5.89 -21.38
C TYR A 232 -6.95 -5.19 -22.02
N PHE A 233 -7.73 -4.42 -21.29
CA PHE A 233 -8.75 -3.55 -21.92
C PHE A 233 -8.13 -2.47 -22.80
N TYR A 234 -7.00 -1.92 -22.36
CA TYR A 234 -6.28 -0.89 -23.10
C TYR A 234 -5.47 -1.43 -24.29
N THR A 235 -4.79 -2.56 -24.10
CA THR A 235 -4.04 -3.28 -25.14
C THR A 235 -4.30 -4.78 -25.05
N PRO A 236 -5.24 -5.33 -25.85
CA PRO A 236 -5.82 -6.67 -25.64
C PRO A 236 -4.95 -7.83 -26.16
N TYR A 237 -3.62 -7.75 -26.01
CA TYR A 237 -2.70 -8.77 -26.51
C TYR A 237 -1.64 -9.19 -25.49
N VAL A 238 -1.38 -10.49 -25.44
CA VAL A 238 -0.29 -11.09 -24.66
C VAL A 238 0.96 -11.15 -25.54
N PRO A 239 2.12 -10.65 -25.12
CA PRO A 239 3.35 -10.85 -25.90
C PRO A 239 3.69 -12.35 -26.00
N ASN A 240 4.08 -12.80 -27.19
CA ASN A 240 4.56 -14.16 -27.40
C ASN A 240 6.05 -14.30 -26.97
N SER A 241 6.59 -15.51 -27.11
CA SER A 241 7.97 -15.82 -26.71
C SER A 241 9.01 -14.97 -27.46
N ALA A 242 8.85 -14.80 -28.77
CA ALA A 242 9.76 -13.99 -29.59
C ALA A 242 9.80 -12.52 -29.11
N ALA A 243 8.62 -11.93 -28.83
CA ALA A 243 8.53 -10.59 -28.26
C ALA A 243 9.22 -10.47 -26.89
N LEU A 244 9.14 -11.51 -26.04
CA LEU A 244 9.76 -11.50 -24.70
C LEU A 244 11.26 -11.75 -24.74
N GLN A 245 11.75 -12.58 -25.66
CA GLN A 245 13.19 -12.82 -25.85
C GLN A 245 13.90 -11.57 -26.40
N ASN A 246 13.20 -10.78 -27.22
CA ASN A 246 13.71 -9.50 -27.73
C ASN A 246 13.00 -8.28 -27.10
N LEU A 247 13.23 -8.04 -25.81
CA LEU A 247 12.56 -6.96 -25.06
C LEU A 247 12.75 -5.57 -25.65
N TYR A 248 13.93 -5.30 -26.24
CA TYR A 248 14.33 -3.99 -26.74
C TYR A 248 14.29 -3.87 -28.28
N GLY A 249 13.85 -4.93 -28.96
CA GLY A 249 13.72 -4.95 -30.41
C GLY A 249 12.39 -5.54 -30.87
N THR A 250 12.42 -6.05 -32.09
CA THR A 250 11.29 -6.68 -32.79
C THR A 250 11.31 -8.20 -32.60
N GLY A 251 10.13 -8.79 -32.40
CA GLY A 251 9.95 -10.23 -32.47
C GLY A 251 9.52 -10.67 -33.88
N ASP A 252 8.80 -11.78 -33.93
CA ASP A 252 8.20 -12.32 -35.16
C ASP A 252 6.86 -11.64 -35.52
N GLU A 253 6.20 -12.14 -36.56
CA GLU A 253 4.91 -11.63 -37.05
C GLU A 253 3.71 -11.81 -36.08
N CYS A 254 3.87 -12.62 -35.02
CA CYS A 254 2.87 -12.82 -33.98
C CYS A 254 3.21 -12.05 -32.69
N SER A 255 4.21 -11.18 -32.74
CA SER A 255 4.69 -10.44 -31.58
C SER A 255 3.84 -9.20 -31.33
N SER A 256 3.29 -9.10 -30.11
CA SER A 256 2.65 -7.87 -29.61
C SER A 256 3.50 -7.16 -28.57
N TYR A 257 3.47 -5.82 -28.62
CA TYR A 257 4.44 -4.98 -27.91
C TYR A 257 3.82 -4.20 -26.75
N GLY A 258 2.50 -3.97 -26.75
CA GLY A 258 1.85 -3.05 -25.81
C GLY A 258 2.11 -3.36 -24.34
N ASN A 259 1.56 -4.46 -23.84
CA ASN A 259 1.72 -4.89 -22.45
C ASN A 259 3.18 -5.16 -22.08
N ARG A 260 3.97 -5.70 -23.03
CA ARG A 260 5.42 -5.89 -22.88
C ARG A 260 6.13 -4.57 -22.62
N ASN A 261 5.91 -3.57 -23.47
CA ASN A 261 6.57 -2.28 -23.38
C ASN A 261 6.13 -1.52 -22.14
N PHE A 262 4.86 -1.59 -21.74
CA PHE A 262 4.43 -1.04 -20.46
C PHE A 262 5.25 -1.61 -19.31
N TRP A 263 5.30 -2.94 -19.18
CA TRP A 263 6.04 -3.61 -18.11
C TRP A 263 7.55 -3.33 -18.17
N ARG A 264 8.14 -3.39 -19.36
CA ARG A 264 9.58 -3.17 -19.59
C ARG A 264 9.98 -1.74 -19.23
N ILE A 265 9.30 -0.73 -19.79
CA ILE A 265 9.58 0.69 -19.54
C ILE A 265 9.38 1.00 -18.06
N PHE A 266 8.30 0.50 -17.44
CA PHE A 266 8.10 0.67 -16.00
C PHE A 266 9.27 0.07 -15.21
N THR A 267 9.69 -1.15 -15.56
CA THR A 267 10.78 -1.86 -14.90
C THR A 267 12.09 -1.11 -15.03
N ASP A 268 12.46 -0.69 -16.24
CA ASP A 268 13.68 0.07 -16.50
C ASP A 268 13.72 1.42 -15.77
N TRP A 269 12.56 2.06 -15.60
CA TRP A 269 12.50 3.40 -15.01
C TRP A 269 12.34 3.42 -13.50
N PHE A 270 11.62 2.46 -12.95
CA PHE A 270 11.14 2.52 -11.57
C PHE A 270 11.41 1.24 -10.78
N GLY A 271 12.01 0.23 -11.40
CA GLY A 271 12.19 -1.10 -10.86
C GLY A 271 10.89 -1.91 -10.88
N SER A 272 10.78 -2.89 -9.98
CA SER A 272 9.68 -3.86 -9.98
C SER A 272 8.27 -3.24 -10.10
N THR A 273 7.45 -3.84 -10.95
CA THR A 273 6.00 -3.57 -11.07
C THR A 273 5.18 -4.16 -9.90
N GLN A 274 5.86 -4.80 -8.95
CA GLN A 274 5.28 -5.46 -7.78
C GLN A 274 5.68 -4.73 -6.49
N VAL A 275 4.90 -4.94 -5.43
CA VAL A 275 5.25 -4.40 -4.11
C VAL A 275 6.38 -5.25 -3.51
N PRO A 276 7.55 -4.67 -3.19
CA PRO A 276 8.66 -5.44 -2.66
C PRO A 276 8.39 -5.90 -1.22
N VAL A 277 8.83 -7.11 -0.91
CA VAL A 277 8.88 -7.70 0.44
C VAL A 277 10.34 -7.91 0.79
N ARG A 278 10.80 -7.46 1.96
CA ARG A 278 12.23 -7.48 2.33
C ARG A 278 12.48 -7.97 3.77
N GLY A 279 13.70 -8.42 4.02
CA GLY A 279 14.20 -8.80 5.35
C GLY A 279 13.37 -9.88 6.04
N ALA A 280 13.24 -9.80 7.36
CA ALA A 280 12.53 -10.80 8.15
C ALA A 280 11.04 -11.01 7.77
N ILE A 281 10.39 -9.98 7.17
CA ILE A 281 9.03 -10.13 6.64
C ILE A 281 9.05 -11.01 5.39
N GLN A 282 10.06 -10.86 4.52
CA GLN A 282 10.25 -11.69 3.33
C GLN A 282 10.55 -13.14 3.70
N GLU A 283 11.46 -13.38 4.64
CA GLU A 283 11.77 -14.72 5.15
C GLU A 283 10.52 -15.41 5.70
N TYR A 284 9.71 -14.67 6.48
CA TYR A 284 8.42 -15.17 6.96
C TYR A 284 7.47 -15.48 5.81
N TRP A 285 7.34 -14.58 4.84
CA TRP A 285 6.44 -14.77 3.69
C TRP A 285 6.85 -15.98 2.84
N ILE A 286 8.14 -16.13 2.52
CA ILE A 286 8.69 -17.26 1.76
C ILE A 286 8.45 -18.58 2.49
N SER A 287 8.79 -18.66 3.78
CA SER A 287 8.56 -19.86 4.60
C SER A 287 7.08 -20.23 4.75
N HIS A 288 6.17 -19.31 4.42
CA HIS A 288 4.73 -19.51 4.45
C HIS A 288 4.13 -19.59 3.02
N ARG A 289 4.89 -20.13 2.06
CA ARG A 289 4.49 -20.40 0.67
C ARG A 289 4.27 -19.16 -0.19
N SER A 290 4.88 -18.02 0.16
CA SER A 290 4.87 -16.80 -0.64
C SER A 290 3.45 -16.39 -1.07
N HIS A 291 3.24 -16.06 -2.36
CA HIS A 291 1.95 -15.68 -2.91
C HIS A 291 0.93 -16.84 -2.95
N ALA A 292 1.37 -18.10 -2.91
CA ALA A 292 0.49 -19.27 -2.84
C ALA A 292 0.04 -19.58 -1.40
N GLY A 293 0.62 -18.91 -0.41
CA GLY A 293 0.27 -19.05 1.00
C GLY A 293 -0.94 -18.24 1.42
N ALA A 294 -1.39 -18.45 2.66
CA ALA A 294 -2.54 -17.76 3.24
C ALA A 294 -2.39 -16.22 3.32
N LEU A 295 -1.16 -15.69 3.27
CA LEU A 295 -0.92 -14.25 3.19
C LEU A 295 -1.20 -13.68 1.79
N GLY A 296 -1.01 -14.47 0.73
CA GLY A 296 -1.12 -13.98 -0.65
C GLY A 296 -0.08 -12.91 -0.99
N VAL A 297 -0.44 -12.04 -1.91
CA VAL A 297 0.44 -10.97 -2.43
C VAL A 297 0.52 -9.75 -1.49
N PRO A 298 1.66 -9.04 -1.46
CA PRO A 298 1.81 -7.79 -0.72
C PRO A 298 0.91 -6.69 -1.30
N ARG A 299 0.23 -5.95 -0.42
CA ARG A 299 -0.69 -4.85 -0.78
C ARG A 299 -0.14 -3.45 -0.54
N SER A 300 0.94 -3.34 0.24
CA SER A 300 1.59 -2.06 0.46
C SER A 300 3.07 -2.26 0.72
N ARG A 301 3.85 -1.20 0.51
CA ARG A 301 5.24 -1.17 1.00
C ARG A 301 5.26 -1.35 2.53
N GLN A 302 6.35 -1.91 3.03
CA GLN A 302 6.59 -2.00 4.47
C GLN A 302 6.67 -0.60 5.10
N GLN A 303 6.06 -0.45 6.28
CA GLN A 303 6.16 0.73 7.14
C GLN A 303 7.09 0.39 8.30
N CYS A 304 8.15 1.19 8.50
CA CYS A 304 9.15 0.96 9.54
C CYS A 304 9.26 2.19 10.46
N ASN A 305 9.57 1.98 11.74
CA ASN A 305 9.73 3.07 12.72
C ASN A 305 11.18 3.54 12.93
N GLY A 306 12.11 3.15 12.07
CA GLY A 306 13.54 3.45 12.22
C GLY A 306 14.26 2.72 13.36
N LYS A 307 13.54 2.01 14.25
CA LYS A 307 14.09 1.24 15.39
C LYS A 307 14.08 -0.27 15.13
N GLY A 308 14.07 -0.66 13.86
CA GLY A 308 14.04 -2.05 13.42
C GLY A 308 12.68 -2.75 13.58
N PHE A 309 11.58 -2.03 13.87
CA PHE A 309 10.24 -2.59 13.74
C PHE A 309 9.64 -2.18 12.40
N CYS A 310 9.17 -3.16 11.65
CA CYS A 310 8.45 -2.95 10.41
C CYS A 310 7.13 -3.73 10.41
N VAL A 311 6.19 -3.28 9.59
CA VAL A 311 4.94 -3.99 9.31
C VAL A 311 4.60 -3.84 7.83
N GLN A 312 4.08 -4.89 7.23
CA GLN A 312 3.66 -4.88 5.84
C GLN A 312 2.28 -5.50 5.69
N ASN A 313 1.47 -4.89 4.81
CA ASN A 313 0.15 -5.36 4.46
C ASN A 313 0.21 -6.36 3.31
N PHE A 314 -0.57 -7.42 3.42
CA PHE A 314 -0.76 -8.47 2.44
C PHE A 314 -2.26 -8.71 2.25
N GLN A 315 -2.64 -9.44 1.21
CA GLN A 315 -4.04 -9.80 0.97
C GLN A 315 -4.68 -10.53 2.16
N GLY A 316 -3.94 -11.45 2.80
CA GLY A 316 -4.37 -12.27 3.92
C GLY A 316 -4.10 -11.69 5.31
N GLY A 317 -3.74 -10.40 5.43
CA GLY A 317 -3.49 -9.75 6.72
C GLY A 317 -2.17 -8.98 6.73
N TYR A 318 -1.54 -8.87 7.90
CA TYR A 318 -0.27 -8.16 8.02
C TYR A 318 0.82 -9.06 8.59
N VAL A 319 2.07 -8.74 8.31
CA VAL A 319 3.22 -9.29 9.01
C VAL A 319 4.00 -8.13 9.59
N ALA A 320 4.21 -8.15 10.91
CA ALA A 320 5.14 -7.25 11.57
C ALA A 320 6.40 -8.00 11.98
N ASN A 321 7.55 -7.35 12.05
CA ASN A 321 8.75 -7.91 12.68
C ASN A 321 9.34 -6.93 13.70
N ASN A 322 10.18 -7.46 14.59
CA ASN A 322 11.02 -6.64 15.47
C ASN A 322 12.45 -6.53 14.96
N LYS A 323 13.27 -5.75 15.69
CA LYS A 323 14.69 -5.55 15.41
C LYS A 323 15.55 -6.83 15.43
N LYS A 324 15.03 -7.91 16.02
CA LYS A 324 15.68 -9.23 16.08
C LYS A 324 15.21 -10.16 14.95
N GLY A 325 14.49 -9.65 13.96
CA GLY A 325 13.92 -10.44 12.87
C GLY A 325 12.73 -11.33 13.26
N LYS A 326 12.21 -11.25 14.49
CA LYS A 326 11.06 -12.07 14.89
C LYS A 326 9.78 -11.52 14.28
N SER A 327 9.12 -12.34 13.46
CA SER A 327 7.86 -12.00 12.78
C SER A 327 6.60 -12.33 13.60
N PHE A 328 5.59 -11.49 13.42
CA PHE A 328 4.30 -11.47 14.12
C PHE A 328 3.19 -11.28 13.06
N PRO A 329 2.63 -12.37 12.52
CA PRO A 329 1.46 -12.27 11.67
C PRO A 329 0.27 -11.67 12.44
N VAL A 330 -0.53 -10.87 11.75
CA VAL A 330 -1.77 -10.24 12.20
C VAL A 330 -2.88 -10.75 11.29
N ALA A 331 -3.71 -11.66 11.81
CA ALA A 331 -4.80 -12.26 11.06
C ALA A 331 -5.86 -11.20 10.66
N PRO A 332 -6.62 -11.40 9.55
CA PRO A 332 -7.53 -10.39 9.02
C PRO A 332 -8.49 -9.80 10.05
N ALA A 333 -9.17 -10.64 10.84
CA ALA A 333 -10.14 -10.16 11.83
C ALA A 333 -9.51 -9.30 12.94
N VAL A 334 -8.24 -9.57 13.30
CA VAL A 334 -7.48 -8.74 14.24
C VAL A 334 -7.03 -7.45 13.56
N ALA A 335 -6.57 -7.56 12.31
CA ALA A 335 -6.12 -6.43 11.51
C ALA A 335 -7.23 -5.39 11.31
N THR A 336 -8.48 -5.81 11.07
CA THR A 336 -9.62 -4.90 10.93
C THR A 336 -9.78 -3.99 12.16
N VAL A 337 -9.78 -4.58 13.37
CA VAL A 337 -9.90 -3.81 14.63
C VAL A 337 -8.70 -2.90 14.84
N TRP A 338 -7.50 -3.39 14.52
CA TRP A 338 -6.27 -2.63 14.66
C TRP A 338 -6.23 -1.42 13.72
N GLN A 339 -6.60 -1.59 12.45
CA GLN A 339 -6.67 -0.51 11.47
C GLN A 339 -7.75 0.51 11.82
N GLN A 340 -8.94 0.08 12.26
CA GLN A 340 -9.99 0.98 12.77
C GLN A 340 -9.55 1.80 13.99
N SER A 341 -8.54 1.33 14.74
CA SER A 341 -7.95 2.05 15.87
C SER A 341 -6.80 3.00 15.49
N GLY A 342 -6.53 3.17 14.20
CA GLY A 342 -5.45 4.00 13.64
C GLY A 342 -4.18 3.24 13.25
N GLY A 343 -4.19 1.90 13.26
CA GLY A 343 -3.03 1.08 12.87
C GLY A 343 -1.78 1.38 13.71
N VAL A 344 -0.62 1.49 13.06
CA VAL A 344 0.66 1.81 13.74
C VAL A 344 0.68 3.20 14.38
N GLY A 345 -0.05 4.17 13.82
CA GLY A 345 -0.18 5.53 14.37
C GLY A 345 -1.27 5.65 15.44
N GLY A 346 -2.03 4.58 15.65
CA GLY A 346 -3.19 4.54 16.52
C GLY A 346 -2.87 4.21 17.99
N SER A 347 -3.92 4.20 18.81
CA SER A 347 -3.82 3.94 20.25
C SER A 347 -3.24 2.56 20.61
N LEU A 348 -3.31 1.58 19.70
CA LEU A 348 -2.72 0.26 19.88
C LEU A 348 -1.23 0.20 19.50
N GLY A 349 -0.78 1.01 18.55
CA GLY A 349 0.60 0.99 18.05
C GLY A 349 0.99 -0.35 17.40
N TRP A 350 2.21 -0.81 17.66
CA TRP A 350 2.83 -1.92 16.93
C TRP A 350 2.41 -3.31 17.46
N PRO A 351 2.25 -4.32 16.58
CA PRO A 351 2.14 -5.71 17.00
C PRO A 351 3.41 -6.18 17.75
N ARG A 352 3.24 -6.84 18.91
CA ARG A 352 4.37 -7.26 19.77
C ARG A 352 4.50 -8.77 19.96
N LYS A 353 3.47 -9.53 19.61
CA LYS A 353 3.44 -11.00 19.71
C LYS A 353 2.63 -11.57 18.56
N THR A 354 2.94 -12.80 18.19
CA THR A 354 2.16 -13.61 17.24
C THR A 354 0.71 -13.70 17.70
N VAL A 355 -0.23 -13.52 16.76
CA VAL A 355 -1.65 -13.75 16.99
C VAL A 355 -1.89 -15.17 17.50
N LYS A 356 -2.83 -15.33 18.43
CA LYS A 356 -3.26 -16.64 18.95
C LYS A 356 -4.73 -16.83 18.67
N CYS A 357 -5.05 -17.80 17.82
CA CYS A 357 -6.42 -18.16 17.47
C CYS A 357 -6.82 -19.54 18.03
N SER A 358 -8.12 -19.78 18.19
CA SER A 358 -8.70 -21.11 18.38
C SER A 358 -8.52 -21.96 17.12
N LYS A 359 -8.61 -23.29 17.24
CA LYS A 359 -8.48 -24.23 16.10
C LYS A 359 -9.37 -23.85 14.90
N ASN A 360 -10.59 -23.40 15.16
CA ASN A 360 -11.55 -22.97 14.13
C ASN A 360 -11.42 -21.49 13.71
N GLY A 361 -10.38 -20.76 14.14
CA GLY A 361 -10.15 -19.35 13.78
C GLY A 361 -11.13 -18.33 14.39
N LYS A 362 -12.27 -18.77 14.94
CA LYS A 362 -13.35 -17.86 15.40
C LYS A 362 -13.01 -17.03 16.63
N ARG A 363 -11.98 -17.40 17.41
CA ARG A 363 -11.53 -16.64 18.59
C ARG A 363 -10.05 -16.35 18.47
N CYS A 364 -9.71 -15.11 18.20
CA CYS A 364 -8.32 -14.66 18.09
C CYS A 364 -8.01 -13.58 19.12
N HIS A 365 -6.76 -13.52 19.56
CA HIS A 365 -6.27 -12.37 20.31
C HIS A 365 -4.81 -12.13 20.02
N GLN A 366 -4.41 -10.86 20.02
CA GLN A 366 -3.05 -10.45 19.76
C GLN A 366 -2.65 -9.26 20.62
N ARG A 367 -1.38 -9.25 21.04
CA ARG A 367 -0.79 -8.19 21.83
C ARG A 367 -0.16 -7.13 20.93
N PHE A 368 -0.44 -5.88 21.27
CA PHE A 368 0.17 -4.68 20.70
C PHE A 368 0.84 -3.87 21.82
N ASP A 369 1.40 -2.71 21.47
CA ASP A 369 1.94 -1.74 22.44
C ASP A 369 0.88 -1.26 23.42
N GLY A 370 -0.19 -0.68 22.89
CA GLY A 370 -1.24 -0.02 23.63
C GLY A 370 -2.32 -0.94 24.20
N GLY A 371 -2.19 -2.26 24.05
CA GLY A 371 -3.18 -3.20 24.56
C GLY A 371 -3.21 -4.54 23.86
N HIS A 372 -4.41 -5.12 23.78
CA HIS A 372 -4.70 -6.33 23.02
C HIS A 372 -5.94 -6.11 22.16
N VAL A 373 -5.93 -6.71 20.99
CA VAL A 373 -7.16 -6.97 20.23
C VAL A 373 -7.64 -8.37 20.56
N ALA A 374 -8.94 -8.52 20.77
CA ALA A 374 -9.59 -9.80 20.98
C ALA A 374 -10.85 -9.89 20.10
N VAL A 375 -10.88 -10.90 19.24
CA VAL A 375 -11.93 -11.19 18.25
C VAL A 375 -12.69 -12.43 18.69
N SER A 376 -14.02 -12.38 18.64
CA SER A 376 -14.87 -13.54 18.96
C SER A 376 -16.24 -13.44 18.27
N PRO A 377 -17.04 -14.52 18.22
CA PRO A 377 -18.40 -14.45 17.69
C PRO A 377 -19.34 -13.52 18.48
N LYS A 378 -18.95 -13.08 19.68
CA LYS A 378 -19.72 -12.14 20.51
C LYS A 378 -19.24 -10.69 20.36
N GLY A 379 -18.33 -10.44 19.41
CA GLY A 379 -17.79 -9.13 19.10
C GLY A 379 -16.28 -9.05 19.20
N ASN A 380 -15.78 -7.93 18.71
CA ASN A 380 -14.37 -7.60 18.59
C ASN A 380 -14.07 -6.43 19.52
N PHE A 381 -13.11 -6.58 20.42
CA PHE A 381 -12.86 -5.58 21.45
C PHE A 381 -11.37 -5.36 21.66
N ILE A 382 -11.04 -4.09 21.92
CA ILE A 382 -9.74 -3.69 22.45
C ILE A 382 -9.77 -3.85 23.96
N VAL A 383 -8.74 -4.51 24.50
CA VAL A 383 -8.41 -4.51 25.93
C VAL A 383 -7.23 -3.54 26.12
N PRO A 384 -7.45 -2.32 26.65
CA PRO A 384 -6.39 -1.32 26.78
C PRO A 384 -5.22 -1.80 27.64
N ALA A 385 -4.01 -1.28 27.42
CA ALA A 385 -2.80 -1.67 28.14
C ALA A 385 -2.98 -1.72 29.67
N LYS A 386 -3.71 -0.74 30.23
CA LYS A 386 -4.04 -0.65 31.67
C LYS A 386 -4.76 -1.89 32.20
N LEU A 387 -5.61 -2.54 31.40
CA LEU A 387 -6.36 -3.75 31.77
C LEU A 387 -5.69 -5.04 31.24
N ALA A 388 -5.00 -4.95 30.10
CA ALA A 388 -4.45 -6.10 29.40
C ALA A 388 -3.40 -6.88 30.19
N LYS A 389 -2.64 -6.23 31.10
CA LYS A 389 -1.69 -6.92 31.99
C LYS A 389 -2.40 -7.91 32.91
N ALA A 390 -3.52 -7.51 33.50
CA ALA A 390 -4.33 -8.37 34.37
C ALA A 390 -5.01 -9.49 33.58
N TRP A 391 -5.53 -9.18 32.38
CA TRP A 391 -6.14 -10.19 31.51
C TRP A 391 -5.14 -11.28 31.09
N ARG A 392 -3.90 -10.90 30.75
CA ARG A 392 -2.84 -11.86 30.45
C ARG A 392 -2.47 -12.72 31.65
N LYS A 393 -2.36 -12.13 32.84
CA LYS A 393 -2.10 -12.86 34.09
C LYS A 393 -3.19 -13.89 34.38
N ASP A 394 -4.44 -13.58 34.01
CA ASP A 394 -5.57 -14.50 34.06
C ASP A 394 -5.55 -15.57 32.95
N LYS A 395 -4.51 -15.68 32.13
CA LYS A 395 -4.46 -16.60 30.96
C LYS A 395 -5.42 -16.22 29.82
N ALA A 396 -5.73 -14.93 29.69
CA ALA A 396 -6.50 -14.34 28.59
C ALA A 396 -7.85 -15.04 28.34
N HIS A 397 -8.12 -15.48 27.10
CA HIS A 397 -9.40 -16.11 26.74
C HIS A 397 -9.69 -17.43 27.47
N ARG A 398 -8.65 -18.09 28.01
CA ARG A 398 -8.77 -19.33 28.80
C ARG A 398 -8.90 -19.05 30.30
N GLY A 399 -8.91 -17.78 30.67
CA GLY A 399 -8.95 -17.32 32.03
C GLY A 399 -10.31 -17.41 32.70
N THR A 400 -10.32 -17.03 33.97
CA THR A 400 -11.55 -17.01 34.78
C THR A 400 -12.59 -16.05 34.21
N VAL A 401 -12.19 -14.93 33.62
CA VAL A 401 -13.13 -13.96 33.03
C VAL A 401 -13.42 -14.20 31.54
N GLY A 402 -12.57 -14.94 30.84
CA GLY A 402 -12.73 -15.28 29.42
C GLY A 402 -12.53 -14.09 28.46
N MET A 403 -13.28 -14.06 27.36
CA MET A 403 -13.19 -13.02 26.31
C MET A 403 -13.93 -11.73 26.70
N PRO A 404 -13.46 -10.55 26.22
CA PRO A 404 -14.19 -9.29 26.40
C PRO A 404 -15.56 -9.33 25.72
N ARG A 405 -16.52 -8.58 26.26
CA ARG A 405 -17.90 -8.47 25.75
C ARG A 405 -18.41 -7.05 25.53
N LYS A 406 -17.71 -6.06 26.07
CA LYS A 406 -18.03 -4.64 25.91
C LYS A 406 -16.74 -3.84 25.78
N VAL A 407 -16.85 -2.67 25.16
CA VAL A 407 -15.77 -1.68 25.08
C VAL A 407 -15.36 -1.26 26.50
N ALA A 408 -14.05 -1.06 26.71
CA ALA A 408 -13.53 -0.57 27.98
C ALA A 408 -14.01 0.86 28.24
N LYS A 409 -14.47 1.15 29.46
CA LYS A 409 -14.80 2.51 29.92
C LYS A 409 -13.65 3.02 30.78
N CYS A 410 -12.84 3.90 30.22
CA CYS A 410 -11.74 4.59 30.89
C CYS A 410 -12.08 6.08 31.00
N ASN A 411 -11.82 6.70 32.16
CA ASN A 411 -11.93 8.15 32.31
C ASN A 411 -10.54 8.82 32.27
N VAL A 412 -10.55 10.15 32.20
CA VAL A 412 -9.34 11.00 32.18
C VAL A 412 -8.42 10.73 33.39
N ASN A 413 -8.99 10.45 34.55
CA ASN A 413 -8.28 10.09 35.79
C ASN A 413 -7.65 8.68 35.76
N GLY A 414 -7.71 7.97 34.63
CA GLY A 414 -7.08 6.66 34.47
C GLY A 414 -7.77 5.51 35.20
N ARG A 415 -9.01 5.69 35.68
CA ARG A 415 -9.85 4.59 36.14
C ARG A 415 -10.48 3.91 34.92
N CYS A 416 -10.22 2.63 34.75
CA CYS A 416 -10.77 1.82 33.67
C CYS A 416 -11.57 0.65 34.23
N ARG A 417 -12.60 0.25 33.48
CA ARG A 417 -13.29 -1.03 33.66
C ARG A 417 -13.70 -1.60 32.32
N GLN A 418 -13.67 -2.93 32.20
CA GLN A 418 -14.17 -3.62 31.02
C GLN A 418 -14.90 -4.90 31.42
N GLN A 419 -15.99 -5.18 30.72
CA GLN A 419 -16.78 -6.39 30.91
C GLN A 419 -16.25 -7.52 30.02
N PHE A 420 -16.14 -8.70 30.61
CA PHE A 420 -15.75 -9.95 29.98
C PHE A 420 -16.88 -10.97 30.12
N ALA A 421 -16.72 -12.14 29.50
CA ALA A 421 -17.75 -13.16 29.46
C ALA A 421 -18.23 -13.60 30.84
N ASN A 422 -17.28 -13.80 31.75
CA ASN A 422 -17.55 -14.35 33.08
C ASN A 422 -17.19 -13.37 34.21
N GLY A 423 -16.87 -12.11 33.89
CA GLY A 423 -16.49 -11.16 34.92
C GLY A 423 -16.14 -9.76 34.42
N PHE A 424 -15.35 -9.04 35.22
CA PHE A 424 -14.83 -7.72 34.86
C PHE A 424 -13.33 -7.66 35.13
N ILE A 425 -12.66 -6.75 34.45
CA ILE A 425 -11.33 -6.28 34.86
C ILE A 425 -11.44 -4.78 35.07
N ALA A 426 -10.92 -4.28 36.20
CA ALA A 426 -10.99 -2.86 36.53
C ALA A 426 -9.78 -2.41 37.35
N ASN A 427 -9.43 -1.13 37.27
CA ASN A 427 -8.37 -0.51 38.05
C ASN A 427 -8.80 0.82 38.68
N ARG A 428 -8.12 1.19 39.76
CA ARG A 428 -8.16 2.56 40.30
C ARG A 428 -7.12 3.44 39.58
N ALA A 429 -7.29 4.75 39.67
CA ALA A 429 -6.32 5.72 39.16
C ALA A 429 -4.92 5.41 39.71
N GLY A 430 -3.91 5.34 38.82
CA GLY A 430 -2.52 5.05 39.19
C GLY A 430 -2.24 3.66 39.79
N LYS A 431 -3.23 2.76 39.86
CA LYS A 431 -3.06 1.43 40.46
C LYS A 431 -3.22 0.31 39.43
N PRO A 432 -2.65 -0.89 39.67
CA PRO A 432 -2.82 -2.06 38.81
C PRO A 432 -4.29 -2.45 38.62
N ALA A 433 -4.59 -3.06 37.48
CA ALA A 433 -5.88 -3.68 37.23
C ALA A 433 -6.01 -5.03 37.92
N HIS A 434 -7.23 -5.34 38.34
CA HIS A 434 -7.57 -6.59 39.00
C HIS A 434 -8.71 -7.30 38.30
N VAL A 435 -8.62 -8.63 38.28
CA VAL A 435 -9.64 -9.53 37.73
C VAL A 435 -10.75 -9.71 38.76
N ILE A 436 -12.00 -9.61 38.33
CA ILE A 436 -13.19 -9.73 39.18
C ILE A 436 -14.07 -10.87 38.61
N PRO A 437 -13.83 -12.13 39.00
CA PRO A 437 -14.62 -13.28 38.55
C PRO A 437 -16.07 -13.23 39.05
N THR A 438 -16.33 -12.57 40.18
CA THR A 438 -17.70 -12.33 40.69
C THR A 438 -18.34 -11.09 40.04
N GLY A 439 -18.16 -10.94 38.73
CA GLY A 439 -18.45 -9.70 38.01
C GLY A 439 -19.90 -9.22 38.11
N LYS A 440 -20.87 -10.13 37.97
CA LYS A 440 -22.31 -9.80 38.11
C LYS A 440 -22.61 -9.15 39.47
N ARG A 441 -22.10 -9.76 40.55
CA ARG A 441 -22.34 -9.27 41.93
C ARG A 441 -21.63 -7.93 42.17
N TRP A 442 -20.40 -7.78 41.70
CA TRP A 442 -19.68 -6.50 41.79
C TRP A 442 -20.40 -5.39 41.02
N ASN A 443 -20.83 -5.64 39.79
CA ASN A 443 -21.48 -4.61 38.97
C ASN A 443 -22.78 -4.09 39.62
N LYS A 444 -23.61 -4.97 40.19
CA LYS A 444 -24.83 -4.58 40.95
C LYS A 444 -24.51 -3.74 42.19
N ASN A 445 -23.36 -3.94 42.82
CA ASN A 445 -22.96 -3.27 44.07
C ASN A 445 -21.84 -2.25 43.87
N ARG A 446 -21.53 -1.87 42.62
CA ARG A 446 -20.31 -1.12 42.28
C ARG A 446 -20.22 0.23 42.97
N LYS A 447 -21.34 0.95 43.06
CA LYS A 447 -21.41 2.26 43.72
C LYS A 447 -21.05 2.16 45.22
N ARG A 448 -21.48 1.07 45.88
CA ARG A 448 -21.24 0.83 47.31
C ARG A 448 -19.86 0.24 47.62
N LEU A 449 -19.37 -0.69 46.78
CA LEU A 449 -18.08 -1.36 47.00
C LEU A 449 -16.88 -0.55 46.49
N GLY A 450 -17.09 0.24 45.43
CA GLY A 450 -16.02 0.89 44.68
C GLY A 450 -15.22 -0.09 43.81
N PHE A 451 -14.01 0.34 43.42
CA PHE A 451 -13.09 -0.41 42.57
C PHE A 451 -12.29 -1.45 43.36
N PRO A 452 -11.77 -2.51 42.70
CA PRO A 452 -11.00 -3.55 43.37
C PRO A 452 -9.67 -3.02 43.93
N LYS A 453 -9.24 -3.61 45.05
CA LYS A 453 -7.92 -3.39 45.68
C LYS A 453 -6.98 -4.59 45.52
N SER A 454 -7.51 -5.76 45.16
CA SER A 454 -6.75 -6.99 44.99
C SER A 454 -7.41 -7.91 43.97
N ASP A 455 -6.64 -8.87 43.46
CA ASP A 455 -7.20 -10.07 42.84
C ASP A 455 -7.96 -10.90 43.91
N GLN A 456 -8.82 -11.81 43.46
CA GLN A 456 -9.50 -12.75 44.33
C GLN A 456 -8.51 -13.78 44.90
N LYS A 457 -8.52 -13.99 46.22
CA LYS A 457 -7.73 -15.03 46.89
C LYS A 457 -8.65 -16.14 47.38
N CYS A 458 -8.32 -17.39 47.09
CA CYS A 458 -9.07 -18.57 47.52
C CYS A 458 -8.27 -19.40 48.52
N SER A 459 -8.95 -19.92 49.56
CA SER A 459 -8.37 -20.90 50.47
C SER A 459 -8.07 -22.23 49.78
N LYS A 460 -7.27 -23.08 50.43
CA LYS A 460 -7.20 -24.51 50.10
C LYS A 460 -8.60 -25.12 50.10
N ALA A 461 -8.78 -26.17 49.31
CA ALA A 461 -10.01 -26.95 49.35
C ALA A 461 -10.10 -27.66 50.71
N ASN A 462 -11.27 -27.64 51.34
CA ASN A 462 -11.52 -28.52 52.49
C ASN A 462 -11.67 -29.98 52.03
N LYS A 463 -11.82 -30.94 52.97
CA LYS A 463 -12.02 -32.38 52.69
C LYS A 463 -13.15 -32.68 51.69
N LYS A 464 -14.15 -31.79 51.57
CA LYS A 464 -15.26 -31.92 50.62
C LYS A 464 -14.97 -31.30 49.25
N GLY A 465 -13.83 -30.65 49.04
CA GLY A 465 -13.49 -29.89 47.82
C GLY A 465 -13.83 -28.40 47.86
N ASN A 466 -14.31 -27.86 48.98
CA ASN A 466 -14.82 -26.48 49.09
C ASN A 466 -13.70 -25.47 49.25
N ARG A 467 -13.77 -24.37 48.49
CA ARG A 467 -12.87 -23.21 48.66
C ARG A 467 -13.66 -21.96 49.02
N ARG A 468 -13.14 -21.20 49.98
CA ARG A 468 -13.63 -19.85 50.30
C ARG A 468 -12.79 -18.84 49.56
N CYS A 469 -13.41 -18.01 48.73
CA CYS A 469 -12.71 -17.00 47.95
C CYS A 469 -13.13 -15.59 48.37
N VAL A 470 -12.16 -14.72 48.63
CA VAL A 470 -12.38 -13.35 49.08
C VAL A 470 -11.68 -12.37 48.13
N GLN A 471 -12.38 -11.31 47.76
CA GLN A 471 -11.81 -10.18 47.01
C GLN A 471 -12.09 -8.86 47.73
N LYS A 472 -11.07 -8.02 47.88
CA LYS A 472 -11.15 -6.72 48.56
C LYS A 472 -11.39 -5.59 47.55
N PHE A 473 -12.26 -4.66 47.94
CA PHE A 473 -12.64 -3.45 47.20
C PHE A 473 -12.44 -2.22 48.07
N ALA A 474 -12.53 -1.02 47.48
CA ALA A 474 -12.30 0.24 48.19
C ALA A 474 -13.04 0.30 49.53
N HIS A 475 -14.35 0.00 49.52
CA HIS A 475 -15.25 0.12 50.67
C HIS A 475 -15.88 -1.22 51.07
N GLY A 476 -15.17 -2.34 50.89
CA GLY A 476 -15.70 -3.64 51.31
C GLY A 476 -15.03 -4.85 50.70
N LYS A 477 -15.71 -6.00 50.78
CA LYS A 477 -15.26 -7.29 50.24
C LYS A 477 -16.41 -8.13 49.68
N ILE A 478 -16.12 -8.92 48.65
CA ILE A 478 -17.00 -9.98 48.16
C ILE A 478 -16.42 -11.32 48.60
N ILE A 479 -17.26 -12.18 49.19
CA ILE A 479 -16.91 -13.51 49.67
C ILE A 479 -17.76 -14.53 48.90
N LYS A 480 -17.11 -15.46 48.21
CA LYS A 480 -17.75 -16.61 47.54
C LYS A 480 -17.44 -17.89 48.31
N THR A 481 -18.47 -18.66 48.65
CA THR A 481 -18.36 -20.01 49.23
C THR A 481 -18.98 -21.07 48.30
N ARG A 482 -18.83 -22.36 48.62
CA ARG A 482 -19.19 -23.49 47.72
C ARG A 482 -20.69 -23.55 47.36
N ALA A 483 -21.59 -23.09 48.22
CA ALA A 483 -23.05 -23.14 47.97
C ALA A 483 -23.54 -22.12 46.91
N GLY A 484 -22.67 -21.62 46.03
CA GLY A 484 -22.97 -20.48 45.15
C GLY A 484 -23.24 -19.16 45.89
N LYS A 485 -23.32 -19.18 47.23
CA LYS A 485 -23.58 -18.02 48.08
C LYS A 485 -22.44 -17.02 47.94
N VAL A 486 -22.74 -15.93 47.25
CA VAL A 486 -21.87 -14.75 47.14
C VAL A 486 -22.36 -13.69 48.11
N LYS A 487 -21.63 -13.48 49.20
CA LYS A 487 -21.92 -12.44 50.20
C LYS A 487 -21.13 -11.17 49.90
N VAL A 488 -21.81 -10.03 49.98
CA VAL A 488 -21.20 -8.69 49.87
C VAL A 488 -21.15 -8.10 51.27
N ARG A 489 -19.97 -7.67 51.71
CA ARG A 489 -19.80 -6.91 52.96
C ARG A 489 -19.25 -5.54 52.62
N VAL A 490 -20.03 -4.51 52.89
CA VAL A 490 -19.63 -3.10 52.72
C VAL A 490 -19.17 -2.61 54.09
N THR A 491 -18.01 -1.97 54.16
CA THR A 491 -17.58 -1.29 55.38
C THR A 491 -18.43 -0.02 55.50
N LYS A 492 -19.13 0.19 56.63
CA LYS A 492 -19.77 1.49 56.89
C LYS A 492 -18.70 2.57 56.80
N LYS A 493 -19.05 3.69 56.17
CA LYS A 493 -18.18 4.86 56.12
C LYS A 493 -18.01 5.42 57.52
#